data_AF-A0A9E6ARU9-F1
#
_entry.id   AF-A0A9E6ARU9-F1
#
_cell.length_a   1.000
_cell.length_b   1.000
_cell.length_c   1.000
_cell.angle_alpha   90.00
_cell.angle_beta   90.00
_cell.angle_gamma   90.00
#
_symmetry.space_group_name_H-M   'P 1'
#
loop_
_entity.id
_entity.type
_entity.pdbx_description
1 polymer ?
#
loop_
_entity_poly.entity_id
_entity_poly.type
_entity_poly.pdbx_seq_one_letter_code
_entity_poly.pdbx_strand_id
1 'polypeptide(L)'
;MPLICRIDPTQGLVVTEVWGRVTDDDVCGHLHQLLHSQQFAPEMDQLVLNRGRVDYQVTAEAVRRVARGNAFGEGSRRAIVTNSPIGYGIARMYELMVNSGYDNQVQVFRAEAPALNWLGLSRDGNVHKSSPATLSQQFAAG
;
A
#
# COMPACT_ATOMS: atom_id res chain seq x y z
N MET A 1 -12.79 14.86 3.71
CA MET A 1 -11.76 13.83 3.53
C MET A 1 -12.44 12.48 3.38
N PRO A 2 -12.61 11.95 2.16
CA PRO A 2 -13.27 10.68 1.92
C PRO A 2 -12.24 9.54 1.91
N LEU A 3 -11.40 9.57 2.93
CA LEU A 3 -10.51 8.50 3.30
C LEU A 3 -10.53 8.33 4.82
N ILE A 4 -10.34 7.11 5.29
CA ILE A 4 -10.02 6.82 6.69
C ILE A 4 -8.74 5.99 6.69
N CYS A 5 -7.81 6.38 7.55
CA CYS A 5 -6.60 5.63 7.84
C CYS A 5 -6.69 5.05 9.25
N ARG A 6 -6.58 3.73 9.35
CA ARG A 6 -6.46 2.98 10.61
C ARG A 6 -5.06 2.38 10.68
N ILE A 7 -4.39 2.56 11.82
CA ILE A 7 -3.07 1.98 12.08
C ILE A 7 -3.26 0.91 13.15
N ASP A 8 -2.82 -0.31 12.87
CA ASP A 8 -2.80 -1.42 13.81
C ASP A 8 -1.34 -1.79 14.11
N PRO A 9 -0.77 -1.27 15.23
CA PRO A 9 0.59 -1.60 15.61
C PRO A 9 0.79 -3.07 15.96
N THR A 10 -0.26 -3.78 16.38
CA THR A 10 -0.20 -5.19 16.78
C THR A 10 0.05 -6.07 15.55
N GLN A 11 -0.61 -5.73 14.43
CA GLN A 11 -0.45 -6.41 13.16
C GLN A 11 0.67 -5.81 12.30
N GLY A 12 1.19 -4.63 12.68
CA GLY A 12 2.12 -3.85 11.86
C GLY A 12 1.49 -3.47 10.52
N LEU A 13 0.22 -3.04 10.54
CA LEU A 13 -0.58 -2.83 9.34
C LEU A 13 -1.27 -1.46 9.35
N VAL A 14 -1.17 -0.75 8.23
CA VAL A 14 -1.95 0.44 7.92
C VAL A 14 -3.08 0.05 6.97
N VAL A 15 -4.33 0.27 7.37
CA VAL A 15 -5.50 0.08 6.50
C VAL A 15 -6.06 1.44 6.11
N THR A 16 -6.06 1.73 4.82
CA THR A 16 -6.64 2.94 4.25
C THR A 16 -7.87 2.60 3.42
N GLU A 17 -9.02 3.12 3.79
CA GLU A 17 -10.24 3.01 2.99
C GLU A 17 -10.52 4.33 2.29
N VAL A 18 -10.84 4.29 1.01
CA VAL A 18 -11.17 5.47 0.19
C VAL A 18 -12.54 5.32 -0.46
N TRP A 19 -13.32 6.40 -0.49
CA TRP A 19 -14.65 6.46 -1.12
C TRP A 19 -14.87 7.83 -1.77
N GLY A 20 -16.03 8.03 -2.41
CA GLY A 20 -16.44 9.37 -2.87
C GLY A 20 -15.46 10.04 -3.82
N ARG A 21 -15.27 11.35 -3.67
CA ARG A 21 -14.36 12.16 -4.51
C ARG A 21 -13.01 12.35 -3.81
N VAL A 22 -11.96 11.73 -4.33
CA VAL A 22 -10.59 11.82 -3.78
C VAL A 22 -9.77 12.84 -4.57
N THR A 23 -9.17 13.80 -3.87
CA THR A 23 -8.40 14.91 -4.43
C THR A 23 -6.91 14.83 -4.07
N ASP A 24 -6.11 15.72 -4.66
CA ASP A 24 -4.68 15.91 -4.31
C ASP A 24 -4.47 16.18 -2.82
N ASP A 25 -5.33 17.00 -2.22
CA ASP A 25 -5.25 17.37 -0.81
C ASP A 25 -5.55 16.16 0.09
N ASP A 26 -6.48 15.29 -0.32
CA ASP A 26 -6.79 14.08 0.44
C ASP A 26 -5.59 13.12 0.47
N VAL A 27 -4.95 12.85 -0.67
CA VAL A 27 -3.80 11.92 -0.71
C VAL A 27 -2.56 12.48 -0.03
N CYS A 28 -2.36 13.80 -0.07
CA CYS A 28 -1.23 14.44 0.61
C CYS A 28 -1.50 14.60 2.12
N GLY A 29 -2.74 14.89 2.50
CA GLY A 29 -3.19 14.86 3.88
C GLY A 29 -3.04 13.48 4.51
N HIS A 30 -3.33 12.41 3.77
CA HIS A 30 -3.07 11.03 4.20
C HIS A 30 -1.59 10.78 4.49
N LEU A 31 -0.69 11.17 3.58
CA LEU A 31 0.75 11.05 3.82
C LEU A 31 1.18 11.84 5.07
N HIS A 32 0.68 13.07 5.21
CA HIS A 32 0.95 13.91 6.38
C HIS A 32 0.46 13.24 7.67
N GLN A 33 -0.72 12.62 7.66
CA GLN A 33 -1.26 11.88 8.81
C GLN A 33 -0.34 10.72 9.21
N LEU A 34 0.20 9.95 8.25
CA LEU A 34 1.11 8.86 8.54
C LEU A 34 2.42 9.35 9.16
N LEU A 35 3.05 10.38 8.55
CA LEU A 35 4.33 10.92 9.01
C LEU A 35 4.28 11.50 10.43
N HIS A 36 3.11 11.96 10.88
CA HIS A 36 2.94 12.57 12.20
C HIS A 36 2.24 11.66 13.22
N SER A 37 1.92 10.41 12.85
CA SER A 37 1.29 9.47 13.76
C SER A 37 2.32 8.79 14.64
N GLN A 38 2.16 8.89 15.96
CA GLN A 38 2.99 8.15 16.92
C GLN A 38 2.80 6.63 16.86
N GLN A 39 1.71 6.16 16.26
CA GLN A 39 1.41 4.74 16.09
C GLN A 39 2.02 4.16 14.82
N PHE A 40 2.46 5.01 13.89
CA PHE A 40 3.03 4.58 12.63
C PHE A 40 4.51 4.21 12.80
N ALA A 41 4.94 3.13 12.16
CA ALA A 41 6.34 2.76 12.04
C ALA A 41 6.66 2.43 10.58
N PRO A 42 7.83 2.85 10.04
CA PRO A 42 8.17 2.69 8.62
C PRO A 42 8.13 1.25 8.10
N GLU A 43 8.35 0.26 8.96
CA GLU A 43 8.35 -1.18 8.66
C GLU A 43 6.95 -1.80 8.53
N MET A 44 5.89 -1.03 8.80
CA MET A 44 4.52 -1.52 8.68
C MET A 44 4.13 -1.79 7.22
N ASP A 45 3.28 -2.78 7.01
CA ASP A 45 2.65 -3.02 5.71
C ASP A 45 1.43 -2.09 5.53
N GLN A 46 0.97 -1.90 4.30
CA GLN A 46 -0.24 -1.12 4.00
C GLN A 46 -1.22 -1.88 3.12
N LEU A 47 -2.50 -1.76 3.44
CA LEU A 47 -3.61 -2.15 2.59
C LEU A 47 -4.47 -0.92 2.27
N VAL A 48 -4.60 -0.60 0.98
CA VAL A 48 -5.48 0.47 0.49
C VAL A 48 -6.68 -0.16 -0.22
N LEU A 49 -7.90 0.18 0.19
CA LEU A 49 -9.14 -0.38 -0.33
C LEU A 49 -10.10 0.68 -0.83
N ASN A 50 -10.69 0.46 -2.00
CA ASN A 50 -11.82 1.25 -2.48
C ASN A 50 -13.14 0.74 -1.90
N ARG A 51 -13.93 1.64 -1.30
CA ARG A 51 -15.32 1.40 -0.90
C ARG A 51 -16.26 2.01 -1.92
N GLY A 52 -16.89 1.15 -2.73
CA GLY A 52 -17.82 1.57 -3.77
C GLY A 52 -17.14 2.32 -4.92
N ARG A 53 -17.88 3.22 -5.58
CA ARG A 53 -17.36 4.03 -6.68
C ARG A 53 -16.57 5.22 -6.13
N VAL A 54 -15.35 5.37 -6.62
CA VAL A 54 -14.45 6.48 -6.29
C VAL A 54 -14.22 7.35 -7.53
N ASP A 55 -14.43 8.65 -7.39
CA ASP A 55 -14.11 9.70 -8.37
C ASP A 55 -12.73 10.28 -8.03
N TYR A 56 -11.71 9.93 -8.82
CA TYR A 56 -10.35 10.40 -8.59
C TYR A 56 -10.09 11.70 -9.33
N GLN A 57 -9.79 12.74 -8.59
CA GLN A 57 -9.30 14.04 -9.06
C GLN A 57 -7.86 14.22 -8.54
N VAL A 58 -7.04 13.20 -8.74
CA VAL A 58 -5.65 13.15 -8.30
C VAL A 58 -4.74 13.39 -9.51
N THR A 59 -3.87 14.39 -9.40
CA THR A 59 -2.92 14.77 -10.43
C THR A 59 -1.65 13.95 -10.38
N ALA A 60 -0.94 13.88 -11.51
CA ALA A 60 0.39 13.28 -11.57
C ALA A 60 1.41 13.98 -10.65
N GLU A 61 1.24 15.28 -10.40
CA GLU A 61 2.09 16.03 -9.48
C GLU A 61 1.89 15.59 -8.03
N ALA A 62 0.64 15.42 -7.59
CA ALA A 62 0.36 14.89 -6.26
C ALA A 62 0.90 13.47 -6.08
N VAL A 63 0.75 12.60 -7.09
CA VAL A 63 1.34 11.24 -7.05
C VAL A 63 2.86 11.29 -6.88
N ARG A 64 3.55 12.17 -7.63
CA ARG A 64 5.00 12.38 -7.48
C ARG A 64 5.38 12.89 -6.09
N ARG A 65 4.59 13.83 -5.55
CA ARG A 65 4.82 14.39 -4.21
C ARG A 65 4.69 13.31 -3.14
N VAL A 66 3.65 12.48 -3.22
CA VAL A 66 3.45 11.36 -2.29
C VAL A 66 4.54 10.30 -2.43
N ALA A 67 4.94 9.95 -3.65
CA ALA A 67 6.02 9.00 -3.89
C ALA A 67 7.38 9.46 -3.33
N ARG A 68 7.71 10.75 -3.48
CA ARG A 68 8.94 11.34 -2.93
C ARG A 68 8.94 11.39 -1.41
N GLY A 69 7.78 11.64 -0.81
CA GLY A 69 7.61 11.70 0.63
C GLY A 69 7.32 10.34 1.28
N ASN A 70 7.48 9.22 0.56
CA ASN A 70 7.11 7.89 1.01
C ASN A 70 7.54 7.63 2.46
N ALA A 71 6.56 7.42 3.34
CA ALA A 71 6.77 7.21 4.78
C ALA A 71 7.20 5.76 5.12
N PHE A 72 7.06 4.84 4.18
CA PHE A 72 7.31 3.42 4.40
C PHE A 72 8.76 3.06 4.05
N GLY A 73 9.40 2.34 4.97
CA GLY A 73 10.80 1.93 4.88
C GLY A 73 11.01 0.66 4.07
N GLU A 74 12.27 0.22 4.03
CA GLU A 74 12.68 -1.02 3.36
C GLU A 74 11.96 -2.24 3.93
N GLY A 75 11.53 -3.16 3.06
CA GLY A 75 10.80 -4.37 3.44
C GLY A 75 9.29 -4.18 3.69
N SER A 76 8.81 -2.95 3.81
CA SER A 76 7.36 -2.66 3.86
C SER A 76 6.68 -2.97 2.53
N ARG A 77 5.54 -3.66 2.59
CA ARG A 77 4.70 -4.00 1.45
C ARG A 77 3.40 -3.21 1.47
N ARG A 78 2.98 -2.71 0.31
CA ARG A 78 1.79 -1.87 0.12
C ARG A 78 0.91 -2.48 -0.96
N ALA A 79 -0.24 -3.01 -0.55
CA ALA A 79 -1.22 -3.57 -1.46
C ALA A 79 -2.32 -2.54 -1.73
N ILE A 80 -2.48 -2.14 -2.99
CA ILE A 80 -3.51 -1.18 -3.42
C ILE A 80 -4.59 -1.93 -4.18
N VAL A 81 -5.81 -1.99 -3.64
CA VAL A 81 -6.95 -2.69 -4.23
C VAL A 81 -7.87 -1.69 -4.90
N THR A 82 -7.96 -1.77 -6.24
CA THR A 82 -8.89 -0.93 -7.00
C THR A 82 -9.41 -1.61 -8.26
N ASN A 83 -10.72 -1.51 -8.43
CA ASN A 83 -11.46 -1.87 -9.64
C ASN A 83 -11.74 -0.68 -10.57
N SER A 84 -11.32 0.53 -10.19
CA SER A 84 -11.41 1.73 -11.03
C SER A 84 -10.27 1.76 -12.05
N PRO A 85 -10.53 1.98 -13.36
CA PRO A 85 -9.47 2.18 -14.34
C PRO A 85 -8.58 3.38 -14.00
N ILE A 86 -9.18 4.49 -13.56
CA ILE A 86 -8.45 5.71 -13.17
C ILE A 86 -7.62 5.45 -11.91
N GLY A 87 -8.24 4.85 -10.88
CA GLY A 87 -7.56 4.49 -9.64
C GLY A 87 -6.37 3.56 -9.89
N TYR A 88 -6.52 2.61 -10.82
CA TYR A 88 -5.45 1.72 -11.22
C TYR A 88 -4.30 2.43 -11.92
N GLY A 89 -4.60 3.36 -12.83
CA GLY A 89 -3.57 4.19 -13.47
C GLY A 89 -2.76 4.99 -12.45
N ILE A 90 -3.45 5.64 -11.50
CA ILE A 90 -2.82 6.39 -10.41
C ILE A 90 -1.94 5.48 -9.55
N ALA A 91 -2.46 4.33 -9.13
CA ALA A 91 -1.74 3.38 -8.29
C ALA A 91 -0.50 2.79 -9.00
N ARG A 92 -0.60 2.50 -10.30
CA ARG A 92 0.54 2.06 -11.12
C ARG A 92 1.59 3.14 -11.29
N MET A 93 1.18 4.41 -11.46
CA MET A 93 2.13 5.52 -11.49
C MET A 93 2.90 5.63 -10.17
N TYR A 94 2.20 5.53 -9.03
CA TYR A 94 2.82 5.52 -7.72
C TYR A 94 3.79 4.34 -7.55
N GLU A 95 3.34 3.12 -7.89
CA GLU A 95 4.16 1.91 -7.85
C GLU A 95 5.48 2.07 -8.62
N LEU A 96 5.42 2.58 -9.86
CA LEU A 96 6.61 2.79 -10.69
C LEU A 96 7.58 3.82 -10.10
N MET A 97 7.07 4.84 -9.40
CA MET A 97 7.90 5.88 -8.79
C MET A 97 8.58 5.42 -7.50
N VAL A 98 7.95 4.53 -6.73
CA VAL A 98 8.49 4.06 -5.45
C VAL A 98 9.36 2.82 -5.63
N ASN A 99 9.05 1.95 -6.60
CA ASN A 99 9.80 0.71 -6.85
C ASN A 99 11.04 0.92 -7.75
N SER A 100 11.59 2.13 -7.88
CA SER A 100 12.77 2.40 -8.73
C SER A 100 14.11 1.90 -8.16
N GLY A 101 14.07 0.99 -7.16
CA GLY A 101 15.22 0.41 -6.45
C GLY A 101 15.11 -1.11 -6.30
N TYR A 102 14.77 -1.60 -5.09
CA TYR A 102 14.63 -3.04 -4.76
C TYR A 102 13.19 -3.45 -4.39
N ASP A 103 12.88 -4.72 -4.70
CA ASP A 103 11.72 -5.57 -4.34
C ASP A 103 10.35 -4.89 -4.30
N ASN A 104 9.52 -5.09 -5.34
CA ASN A 104 8.04 -4.98 -5.41
C ASN A 104 7.31 -4.47 -4.14
N GLN A 105 7.66 -3.30 -3.61
CA GLN A 105 7.15 -2.84 -2.31
C GLN A 105 5.71 -2.35 -2.43
N VAL A 106 5.29 -2.02 -3.64
CA VAL A 106 3.92 -1.68 -3.97
C VAL A 106 3.42 -2.66 -5.01
N GLN A 107 2.21 -3.19 -4.81
CA GLN A 107 1.52 -3.98 -5.83
C GLN A 107 0.04 -3.59 -5.89
N VAL A 108 -0.48 -3.50 -7.11
CA VAL A 108 -1.88 -3.12 -7.38
C VAL A 108 -2.70 -4.36 -7.70
N PHE A 109 -3.83 -4.51 -7.01
CA PHE A 109 -4.73 -5.65 -7.12
C PHE A 109 -6.13 -5.22 -7.56
N ARG A 110 -6.85 -6.14 -8.22
CA ARG A 110 -8.27 -5.96 -8.59
C ARG A 110 -9.24 -6.39 -7.49
N ALA A 111 -8.77 -7.24 -6.58
CA ALA A 111 -9.58 -7.85 -5.53
C ALA A 111 -8.79 -7.90 -4.22
N GLU A 112 -9.52 -7.90 -3.11
CA GLU A 112 -8.97 -7.85 -1.76
C GLU A 112 -8.29 -9.16 -1.35
N ALA A 113 -8.87 -10.32 -1.67
CA ALA A 113 -8.31 -11.60 -1.23
C ALA A 113 -6.87 -11.87 -1.73
N PRO A 114 -6.53 -11.63 -3.02
CA PRO A 114 -5.14 -11.71 -3.47
C PRO A 114 -4.20 -10.71 -2.78
N ALA A 115 -4.68 -9.50 -2.48
CA ALA A 115 -3.90 -8.48 -1.79
C ALA A 115 -3.56 -8.89 -0.35
N LEU A 116 -4.56 -9.40 0.39
CA LEU A 116 -4.37 -9.91 1.74
C LEU A 116 -3.38 -11.09 1.77
N ASN A 117 -3.55 -12.06 0.86
CA ASN A 117 -2.63 -13.19 0.75
C ASN A 117 -1.19 -12.73 0.46
N TRP A 118 -1.03 -11.75 -0.43
CA TRP A 118 0.29 -11.18 -0.73
C TRP A 118 0.91 -10.47 0.48
N LEU A 119 0.11 -9.83 1.33
CA LEU A 119 0.55 -9.28 2.62
C LEU A 119 0.77 -10.36 3.70
N GLY A 120 0.49 -11.64 3.44
CA GLY A 120 0.55 -12.70 4.45
C GLY A 120 -0.54 -12.59 5.52
N LEU A 121 -1.67 -11.98 5.16
CA LEU A 121 -2.85 -11.78 6.01
C LEU A 121 -3.96 -12.76 5.63
N SER A 122 -4.60 -13.35 6.63
CA SER A 122 -5.88 -14.04 6.45
C SER A 122 -7.04 -13.04 6.50
N ARG A 123 -8.21 -13.40 5.96
CA ARG A 123 -9.43 -12.58 6.01
C ARG A 123 -9.89 -12.20 7.43
N ASP A 124 -9.40 -12.92 8.43
CA ASP A 124 -9.63 -12.69 9.86
C ASP A 124 -8.58 -11.77 10.51
N GLY A 125 -7.70 -11.14 9.71
CA GLY A 125 -6.65 -10.22 10.17
C GLY A 125 -5.40 -10.89 10.74
N ASN A 126 -5.37 -12.23 10.87
CA ASN A 126 -4.23 -12.89 11.48
C ASN A 126 -3.02 -12.93 10.52
N VAL A 127 -1.87 -12.49 11.01
CA VAL A 127 -0.58 -12.45 10.30
C VAL A 127 0.07 -13.83 10.34
N HIS A 128 0.47 -14.39 9.21
CA HIS A 128 1.47 -15.47 9.13
C HIS A 128 2.63 -14.96 8.28
N LYS A 129 3.54 -14.19 8.89
CA LYS A 129 4.79 -13.79 8.25
C LYS A 129 5.71 -15.01 8.19
N SER A 130 5.71 -15.70 7.05
CA SER A 130 6.78 -16.66 6.74
C SER A 130 8.08 -15.88 6.58
N SER A 131 9.05 -16.15 7.46
CA SER A 131 10.39 -15.56 7.44
C SER A 131 11.07 -15.80 6.08
N PRO A 132 11.82 -14.84 5.51
CA PRO A 132 12.61 -15.05 4.30
C PRO A 132 13.88 -15.82 4.66
N ALA A 133 13.73 -17.11 4.90
CA ALA A 133 14.85 -18.03 4.95
C ALA A 133 14.41 -19.35 4.30
N THR A 134 14.90 -19.58 3.08
CA THR A 134 15.27 -20.86 2.45
C THR A 134 14.89 -20.87 0.96
N LEU A 135 15.62 -20.10 0.14
CA LEU A 135 15.65 -20.29 -1.32
C LEU A 135 17.10 -20.19 -1.83
N SER A 136 18.02 -20.93 -1.21
CA SER A 136 19.42 -20.99 -1.66
C SER A 136 20.06 -22.38 -1.56
N GLN A 137 19.29 -23.47 -1.70
CA GLN A 137 19.86 -24.83 -1.79
C GLN A 137 19.24 -25.69 -2.92
N GLN A 138 18.95 -25.12 -4.08
CA GLN A 138 18.48 -25.93 -5.22
C GLN A 138 19.10 -25.61 -6.59
N PHE A 139 20.32 -25.07 -6.61
CA PHE A 139 21.14 -25.05 -7.82
C PHE A 139 22.58 -25.47 -7.50
N ALA A 140 22.76 -26.76 -7.23
CA ALA A 140 24.06 -27.44 -7.29
C ALA A 140 23.85 -28.92 -7.64
N ALA A 141 23.33 -29.18 -8.84
CA ALA A 141 23.47 -30.46 -9.53
C ALA A 141 23.13 -30.25 -11.01
N GLY A 142 24.16 -30.31 -11.86
CA GLY A 142 24.07 -30.15 -13.31
C GLY A 142 25.44 -29.81 -13.88
#